data_AF-A0A2A3G3J8-F1
#
_entry.id   AF-A0A2A3G3J8-F1
#
_cell.length_a   1.000
_cell.length_b   1.000
_cell.length_c   1.000
_cell.angle_alpha   90.00
_cell.angle_beta   90.00
_cell.angle_gamma   90.00
#
_symmetry.space_group_name_H-M   'P 1'
#
loop_
_entity.id
_entity.type
_entity.pdbx_description
1 polymer ?
#
loop_
_entity_poly.entity_id
_entity_poly.type
_entity_poly.pdbx_seq_one_letter_code
_entity_poly.pdbx_strand_id
1 'polypeptide(L)'
;MPHRTPTDILVLHAVRILGYAETARIAARFDLSVETTVEHLLDAQARGWVTRTPFAEDSGWSLTDLGKAHGERLLAADLDRCGIRAVVVQVHREFLPHNVAVADACTAWQLAELGIGEAIVTLDETTTRLGIAADALADFETRLVAGTDRFAGYQQRFADAVGRSSTDPGWITATDRDSCHRVWFEFHEDLIASLGLAR
;
A
#
# COMPACT_ATOMS: atom_id res chain seq x y z
N MET A 1 4.39 -10.93 -21.18
CA MET A 1 4.34 -11.29 -19.75
C MET A 1 4.85 -10.11 -18.96
N PRO A 2 4.21 -9.78 -17.83
CA PRO A 2 4.65 -8.64 -17.02
C PRO A 2 6.09 -8.82 -16.56
N HIS A 3 6.82 -7.72 -16.42
CA HIS A 3 8.15 -7.75 -15.85
C HIS A 3 8.08 -8.21 -14.39
N ARG A 4 8.99 -9.10 -14.00
CA ARG A 4 9.09 -9.60 -12.63
C ARG A 4 10.06 -8.74 -11.84
N THR A 5 9.54 -8.05 -10.83
CA THR A 5 10.38 -7.21 -9.97
C THR A 5 11.34 -8.09 -9.14
N PRO A 6 12.64 -7.78 -9.07
CA PRO A 6 13.61 -8.50 -8.23
C PRO A 6 13.21 -8.53 -6.74
N THR A 7 13.49 -9.64 -6.05
CA THR A 7 13.08 -9.88 -4.66
C THR A 7 13.63 -8.86 -3.67
N ASP A 8 14.89 -8.43 -3.83
CA ASP A 8 15.52 -7.41 -2.98
C ASP A 8 14.79 -6.06 -3.08
N ILE A 9 14.36 -5.68 -4.29
CA ILE A 9 13.52 -4.50 -4.52
C ILE A 9 12.15 -4.67 -3.87
N LEU A 10 11.50 -5.84 -4.04
CA LEU A 10 10.19 -6.14 -3.45
C LEU A 10 10.22 -6.09 -1.92
N VAL A 11 11.25 -6.64 -1.27
CA VAL A 11 11.37 -6.63 0.19
C VAL A 11 11.51 -5.20 0.71
N LEU A 12 12.40 -4.38 0.12
CA LEU A 12 12.57 -2.99 0.54
C LEU A 12 11.31 -2.17 0.28
N HIS A 13 10.63 -2.41 -0.84
CA HIS A 13 9.36 -1.77 -1.20
C HIS A 13 8.21 -2.18 -0.28
N ALA A 14 8.14 -3.44 0.14
CA ALA A 14 7.14 -3.89 1.11
C ALA A 14 7.27 -3.12 2.43
N VAL A 15 8.50 -2.91 2.93
CA VAL A 15 8.73 -2.06 4.11
C VAL A 15 8.26 -0.63 3.85
N ARG A 16 8.48 -0.08 2.64
CA ARG A 16 8.05 1.28 2.26
C ARG A 16 6.55 1.47 2.39
N ILE A 17 5.76 0.57 1.82
CA ILE A 17 4.30 0.71 1.71
C ILE A 17 3.58 0.28 2.99
N LEU A 18 4.15 -0.65 3.75
CA LEU A 18 3.63 -1.04 5.06
C LEU A 18 3.98 -0.03 6.17
N GLY A 19 5.06 0.75 5.98
CA GLY A 19 5.58 1.76 6.90
C GLY A 19 6.34 1.16 8.09
N TYR A 20 5.64 0.34 8.87
CA TYR A 20 6.18 -0.50 9.93
C TYR A 20 5.51 -1.87 9.87
N ALA A 21 6.31 -2.94 9.79
CA ALA A 21 5.77 -4.29 9.72
C ALA A 21 6.77 -5.36 10.18
N GLU A 22 6.24 -6.45 10.71
CA GLU A 22 6.98 -7.69 10.95
C GLU A 22 7.32 -8.41 9.65
N THR A 23 8.34 -9.27 9.71
CA THR A 23 8.82 -10.03 8.55
C THR A 23 7.72 -10.83 7.86
N ALA A 24 6.82 -11.48 8.61
CA ALA A 24 5.72 -12.25 8.04
C ALA A 24 4.78 -11.38 7.18
N ARG A 25 4.46 -10.17 7.65
CA ARG A 25 3.62 -9.23 6.89
C ARG A 25 4.34 -8.68 5.66
N ILE A 26 5.65 -8.43 5.77
CA ILE A 26 6.50 -8.00 4.65
C ILE A 26 6.54 -9.08 3.57
N ALA A 27 6.77 -10.34 3.96
CA ALA A 27 6.81 -11.48 3.04
C ALA A 27 5.47 -11.69 2.33
N ALA A 28 4.36 -11.67 3.10
CA ALA A 28 3.01 -11.88 2.60
C ALA A 28 2.59 -10.86 1.54
N ARG A 29 3.08 -9.62 1.61
CA ARG A 29 2.70 -8.56 0.65
C ARG A 29 2.96 -8.95 -0.80
N PHE A 30 4.04 -9.69 -1.08
CA PHE A 30 4.42 -10.10 -2.43
C PHE A 30 4.55 -11.62 -2.59
N ASP A 31 3.88 -12.39 -1.71
CA ASP A 31 3.91 -13.86 -1.71
C ASP A 31 5.35 -14.43 -1.71
N LEU A 32 6.21 -13.83 -0.88
CA LEU A 32 7.59 -14.28 -0.68
C LEU A 32 7.68 -15.26 0.48
N SER A 33 8.71 -16.10 0.50
CA SER A 33 9.03 -16.89 1.69
C SER A 33 9.52 -15.99 2.82
N VAL A 34 9.21 -16.37 4.05
CA VAL A 34 9.68 -15.65 5.24
C VAL A 34 11.20 -15.73 5.32
N GLU A 35 11.79 -16.89 5.01
CA GLU A 35 13.23 -17.14 5.06
C GLU A 35 14.00 -16.20 4.11
N THR A 36 13.61 -16.14 2.84
CA THR A 36 14.24 -15.25 1.86
C THR A 36 14.03 -13.77 2.22
N THR A 37 12.86 -13.44 2.79
CA THR A 37 12.59 -12.08 3.27
C THR A 37 13.51 -11.71 4.44
N VAL A 38 13.77 -12.61 5.38
CA VAL A 38 14.73 -12.39 6.48
C VAL A 38 16.12 -12.08 5.94
N GLU A 39 16.62 -12.88 5.00
CA GLU A 39 17.96 -12.70 4.41
C GLU A 39 18.10 -11.30 3.79
N HIS A 40 17.15 -10.88 2.97
CA HIS A 40 17.16 -9.56 2.35
C HIS A 40 17.02 -8.41 3.37
N LEU A 41 16.22 -8.58 4.43
CA LEU A 41 16.08 -7.57 5.48
C LEU A 41 17.37 -7.40 6.29
N LEU A 42 18.07 -8.50 6.59
CA LEU A 42 19.37 -8.45 7.28
C LEU A 42 20.44 -7.78 6.41
N ASP A 43 20.48 -8.08 5.11
CA ASP A 43 21.38 -7.40 4.17
C ASP A 43 21.06 -5.90 4.06
N ALA A 44 19.78 -5.56 3.96
CA ALA A 44 19.33 -4.16 3.94
C ALA A 44 19.67 -3.43 5.25
N GLN A 45 19.57 -4.11 6.39
CA GLN A 45 19.95 -3.58 7.69
C GLN A 45 21.46 -3.32 7.78
N ALA A 46 22.28 -4.27 7.32
CA ALA A 46 23.73 -4.12 7.27
C ALA A 46 24.17 -2.93 6.40
N ARG A 47 23.37 -2.58 5.39
CA ARG A 47 23.57 -1.41 4.53
C ARG A 47 22.95 -0.12 5.07
N GLY A 48 22.27 -0.19 6.23
CA GLY A 48 21.61 0.95 6.88
C GLY A 48 20.33 1.42 6.17
N TRP A 49 19.69 0.57 5.36
CA TRP A 49 18.47 0.90 4.62
C TRP A 49 17.19 0.65 5.42
N VAL A 50 17.22 -0.33 6.32
CA VAL A 50 16.13 -0.61 7.26
C VAL A 50 16.66 -0.60 8.67
N THR A 51 15.77 -0.30 9.62
CA THR A 51 16.01 -0.51 11.04
C THR A 51 15.02 -1.55 11.56
N ARG A 52 15.48 -2.36 12.52
CA ARG A 52 14.63 -3.27 13.28
C ARG A 52 14.37 -2.65 14.64
N THR A 53 13.11 -2.44 14.98
CA THR A 53 12.71 -1.83 16.25
C THR A 53 11.84 -2.80 17.05
N PRO A 54 12.15 -3.06 18.33
CA PRO A 54 11.26 -3.82 19.21
C PRO A 54 9.93 -3.09 19.40
N PHE A 55 8.81 -3.82 19.36
CA PHE A 55 7.49 -3.30 19.67
C PHE A 55 6.65 -4.40 20.33
N ALA A 56 6.27 -4.19 21.59
CA ALA A 56 5.65 -5.22 22.42
C ALA A 56 6.48 -6.52 22.45
N GLU A 57 5.87 -7.68 22.17
CA GLU A 57 6.53 -8.98 22.14
C GLU A 57 7.24 -9.28 20.81
N ASP A 58 7.02 -8.43 19.80
CA ASP A 58 7.53 -8.61 18.44
C ASP A 58 8.59 -7.57 18.06
N SER A 59 9.15 -7.72 16.86
CA SER A 59 10.03 -6.73 16.24
C SER A 59 9.62 -6.48 14.81
N GLY A 60 9.47 -5.22 14.45
CA GLY A 60 9.17 -4.81 13.09
C GLY A 60 10.30 -4.04 12.44
N TRP A 61 10.14 -3.86 11.13
CA TRP A 61 11.08 -3.17 10.27
C TRP A 61 10.45 -1.88 9.76
N SER A 62 11.27 -0.83 9.66
CA SER A 62 10.94 0.41 8.99
C SER A 62 12.12 0.87 8.15
N LEU A 63 11.84 1.69 7.13
CA LEU A 63 12.90 2.29 6.32
C LEU A 63 13.61 3.40 7.09
N THR A 64 14.91 3.50 6.85
CA THR A 64 15.66 4.75 7.11
C THR A 64 15.47 5.71 5.93
N ASP A 65 15.85 6.98 6.10
CA ASP A 65 15.85 7.95 4.99
C ASP A 65 16.77 7.49 3.84
N LEU A 66 17.89 6.86 4.18
CA LEU A 66 18.81 6.29 3.19
C LEU A 66 18.15 5.15 2.41
N GLY A 67 17.43 4.26 3.10
CA GLY A 67 16.69 3.16 2.49
C GLY A 67 15.53 3.64 1.62
N LYS A 68 14.79 4.66 2.06
CA LYS A 68 13.74 5.30 1.27
C LYS A 68 14.31 5.85 -0.03
N ALA A 69 15.35 6.68 0.04
CA ALA A 69 15.98 7.25 -1.15
C ALA A 69 16.57 6.16 -2.06
N HIS A 70 17.10 5.07 -1.50
CA HIS A 70 17.62 3.95 -2.29
C HIS A 70 16.50 3.19 -3.01
N GLY A 71 15.42 2.85 -2.30
CA GLY A 71 14.26 2.16 -2.86
C GLY A 71 13.59 2.96 -3.98
N GLU A 72 13.40 4.27 -3.80
CA GLU A 72 12.84 5.15 -4.83
C GLU A 72 13.70 5.18 -6.10
N ARG A 73 15.05 5.16 -5.98
CA ARG A 73 15.95 5.04 -7.14
C ARG A 73 15.79 3.69 -7.85
N LEU A 74 15.65 2.61 -7.10
CA LEU A 74 15.46 1.26 -7.66
C LEU A 74 14.12 1.16 -8.40
N LEU A 75 13.04 1.66 -7.81
CA LEU A 75 11.70 1.68 -8.42
C LEU A 75 11.68 2.55 -9.67
N ALA A 76 12.30 3.73 -9.65
CA ALA A 76 12.40 4.59 -10.82
C ALA A 76 13.13 3.88 -11.98
N ALA A 77 14.24 3.21 -11.70
CA ALA A 77 14.97 2.42 -12.70
C ALA A 77 14.17 1.22 -13.22
N ASP A 78 13.37 0.57 -12.36
CA ASP A 78 12.45 -0.50 -12.75
C ASP A 78 11.35 0.02 -13.69
N LEU A 79 10.74 1.17 -13.39
CA LEU A 79 9.75 1.80 -14.28
C LEU A 79 10.32 2.14 -15.67
N ASP A 80 11.55 2.68 -15.71
CA ASP A 80 12.20 3.05 -16.97
C ASP A 80 12.52 1.81 -17.81
N ARG A 81 13.00 0.74 -17.18
CA ARG A 81 13.24 -0.55 -17.83
C ARG A 81 11.96 -1.18 -18.38
N CYS A 82 10.85 -1.05 -17.67
CA CYS A 82 9.55 -1.55 -18.13
C CYS A 82 8.87 -0.62 -19.15
N GLY A 83 9.36 0.61 -19.33
CA GLY A 83 8.75 1.61 -20.21
C GLY A 83 7.37 2.10 -19.74
N ILE A 84 7.03 1.93 -18.46
CA ILE A 84 5.66 2.18 -17.95
C ILE A 84 5.50 3.49 -17.19
N ARG A 85 6.55 4.33 -17.11
CA ARG A 85 6.51 5.59 -16.36
C ARG A 85 5.31 6.46 -16.73
N ALA A 86 4.99 6.59 -18.02
CA ALA A 86 3.84 7.37 -18.48
C ALA A 86 2.50 6.80 -17.96
N VAL A 87 2.37 5.47 -17.90
CA VAL A 87 1.18 4.80 -17.35
C VAL A 87 1.05 5.09 -15.86
N VAL A 88 2.14 4.96 -15.09
CA VAL A 88 2.13 5.25 -13.64
C VAL A 88 1.78 6.71 -13.36
N VAL A 89 2.33 7.65 -14.13
CA VAL A 89 1.99 9.09 -14.01
C VAL A 89 0.51 9.32 -14.29
N GLN A 90 -0.04 8.68 -15.32
CA GLN A 90 -1.45 8.85 -15.67
C GLN A 90 -2.37 8.24 -14.60
N VAL A 91 -2.07 7.02 -14.15
CA VAL A 91 -2.83 6.36 -13.06
C VAL A 91 -2.75 7.19 -11.79
N HIS A 92 -1.59 7.73 -11.41
CA HIS A 92 -1.49 8.61 -10.24
C HIS A 92 -2.37 9.85 -10.35
N ARG A 93 -2.42 10.51 -11.52
CA ARG A 93 -3.29 11.67 -11.73
C ARG A 93 -4.78 11.32 -11.62
N GLU A 94 -5.18 10.20 -12.20
CA GLU A 94 -6.57 9.71 -12.14
C GLU A 94 -6.95 9.20 -10.75
N PHE A 95 -5.98 8.69 -9.98
CA PHE A 95 -6.15 8.23 -8.61
C PHE A 95 -6.42 9.38 -7.62
N LEU A 96 -5.84 10.58 -7.82
CA LEU A 96 -5.90 11.67 -6.84
C LEU A 96 -7.33 12.08 -6.42
N PRO A 97 -8.31 12.25 -7.32
CA PRO A 97 -9.69 12.52 -6.92
C PRO A 97 -10.31 11.41 -6.07
N HIS A 98 -10.04 10.14 -6.41
CA HIS A 98 -10.49 9.00 -5.59
C HIS A 98 -9.81 8.98 -4.23
N ASN A 99 -8.53 9.37 -4.17
CA ASN A 99 -7.81 9.46 -2.91
C ASN A 99 -8.42 10.48 -1.94
N VAL A 100 -8.86 11.63 -2.45
CA VAL A 100 -9.61 12.60 -1.64
C VAL A 100 -10.90 11.97 -1.12
N ALA A 101 -11.70 11.36 -2.00
CA ALA A 101 -12.98 10.77 -1.62
C ALA A 101 -12.85 9.64 -0.58
N VAL A 102 -11.86 8.76 -0.73
CA VAL A 102 -11.59 7.67 0.22
C VAL A 102 -11.05 8.22 1.55
N ALA A 103 -10.12 9.19 1.52
CA ALA A 103 -9.60 9.81 2.73
C ALA A 103 -10.70 10.52 3.53
N ASP A 104 -11.58 11.25 2.85
CA ASP A 104 -12.74 11.91 3.46
C ASP A 104 -13.71 10.90 4.07
N ALA A 105 -14.01 9.80 3.36
CA ALA A 105 -14.88 8.74 3.86
C ALA A 105 -14.30 8.07 5.12
N CYS A 106 -13.02 7.69 5.09
CA CYS A 106 -12.35 7.10 6.26
C CYS A 106 -12.27 8.08 7.44
N THR A 107 -11.97 9.35 7.19
CA THR A 107 -11.89 10.38 8.24
C THR A 107 -13.25 10.62 8.87
N ALA A 108 -14.30 10.77 8.05
CA ALA A 108 -15.66 10.97 8.54
C ALA A 108 -16.14 9.76 9.35
N TRP A 109 -15.81 8.53 8.91
CA TRP A 109 -16.09 7.31 9.67
C TRP A 109 -15.39 7.30 11.04
N GLN A 110 -14.09 7.56 11.09
CA GLN A 110 -13.32 7.59 12.34
C GLN A 110 -13.84 8.64 13.32
N LEU A 111 -14.17 9.84 12.84
CA LEU A 111 -14.73 10.90 13.68
C LEU A 111 -16.08 10.49 14.27
N ALA A 112 -16.94 9.86 13.46
CA ALA A 112 -18.22 9.34 13.93
C ALA A 112 -18.07 8.20 14.96
N GLU A 113 -17.15 7.26 14.75
CA GLU A 113 -16.84 6.20 15.73
C GLU A 113 -16.34 6.76 17.07
N LEU A 114 -15.57 7.86 17.02
CA LEU A 114 -15.08 8.56 18.21
C LEU A 114 -16.13 9.49 18.85
N GLY A 115 -17.31 9.65 18.25
CA GLY A 115 -18.34 10.58 18.71
C GLY A 115 -17.93 12.05 18.58
N ILE A 116 -17.04 12.37 17.63
CA ILE A 116 -16.52 13.72 17.39
C ILE A 116 -17.23 14.37 16.20
N GLY A 117 -17.85 15.53 16.42
CA GLY A 117 -18.53 16.30 15.38
C GLY A 117 -20.03 16.01 15.24
N GLU A 118 -20.71 16.78 14.38
CA GLU A 118 -22.15 16.69 14.14
C GLU A 118 -22.51 15.85 12.90
N ALA A 119 -21.52 15.42 12.13
CA ALA A 119 -21.72 14.67 10.89
C ALA A 119 -22.24 13.26 11.19
N ILE A 120 -23.46 12.96 10.73
CA ILE A 120 -24.00 11.60 10.75
C ILE A 120 -23.57 10.92 9.45
N VAL A 121 -22.64 9.98 9.55
CA VAL A 121 -22.30 9.07 8.45
C VAL A 121 -23.06 7.76 8.62
N THR A 122 -23.54 7.22 7.51
CA THR A 122 -24.14 5.87 7.50
C THR A 122 -23.14 4.88 6.93
N LEU A 123 -23.25 3.62 7.38
CA LEU A 123 -22.42 2.54 6.84
C LEU A 123 -22.65 2.38 5.34
N ASP A 124 -23.91 2.38 4.90
CA ASP A 124 -24.31 2.23 3.49
C ASP A 124 -23.73 3.33 2.59
N GLU A 125 -23.78 4.59 3.03
CA GLU A 125 -23.16 5.70 2.27
C GLU A 125 -21.64 5.54 2.19
N THR A 126 -21.01 5.14 3.30
CA THR A 126 -19.56 4.96 3.37
C THR A 126 -19.10 3.82 2.46
N THR A 127 -19.75 2.66 2.53
CA THR A 127 -19.42 1.50 1.70
C THR A 127 -19.72 1.74 0.22
N THR A 128 -20.78 2.49 -0.10
CA THR A 128 -21.06 2.91 -1.50
C THR A 128 -19.92 3.75 -2.07
N ARG A 129 -19.43 4.75 -1.32
CA ARG A 129 -18.28 5.58 -1.75
C ARG A 129 -17.01 4.74 -1.94
N LEU A 130 -16.75 3.81 -1.02
CA LEU A 130 -15.61 2.89 -1.13
C LEU A 130 -15.76 1.91 -2.31
N GLY A 131 -16.98 1.47 -2.63
CA GLY A 131 -17.26 0.62 -3.79
C GLY A 131 -16.88 1.29 -5.12
N ILE A 132 -17.20 2.58 -5.29
CA ILE A 132 -16.78 3.36 -6.47
C ILE A 132 -15.24 3.41 -6.59
N ALA A 133 -14.55 3.53 -5.46
CA ALA A 133 -13.10 3.53 -5.42
C ALA A 133 -12.51 2.14 -5.75
N ALA A 134 -13.21 1.06 -5.37
CA ALA A 134 -12.81 -0.31 -5.70
C ALA A 134 -12.86 -0.56 -7.21
N ASP A 135 -13.91 -0.10 -7.89
CA ASP A 135 -14.03 -0.21 -9.35
C ASP A 135 -12.89 0.55 -10.06
N ALA A 136 -12.57 1.76 -9.60
CA ALA A 136 -11.45 2.53 -10.15
C ALA A 136 -10.10 1.84 -9.92
N LEU A 137 -9.88 1.29 -8.73
CA LEU A 137 -8.65 0.56 -8.39
C LEU A 137 -8.45 -0.68 -9.28
N ALA A 138 -9.53 -1.38 -9.66
CA ALA A 138 -9.45 -2.51 -10.58
C ALA A 138 -8.95 -2.10 -11.99
N ASP A 139 -9.41 -0.96 -12.52
CA ASP A 139 -8.90 -0.40 -13.78
C ASP A 139 -7.43 -0.01 -13.67
N PHE A 140 -7.07 0.71 -12.60
CA PHE A 140 -5.71 1.16 -12.34
C PHE A 140 -4.74 -0.01 -12.23
N GLU A 141 -5.07 -1.03 -11.43
CA GLU A 141 -4.24 -2.22 -11.28
C GLU A 141 -4.06 -2.95 -12.61
N THR A 142 -5.14 -3.14 -13.38
CA THR A 142 -5.09 -3.81 -14.69
C THR A 142 -4.06 -3.15 -15.62
N ARG A 143 -4.06 -1.81 -15.67
CA ARG A 143 -3.13 -1.04 -16.51
C ARG A 143 -1.69 -1.10 -16.01
N LEU A 144 -1.49 -1.10 -14.70
CA LEU A 144 -0.17 -1.17 -14.08
C LEU A 144 0.46 -2.56 -14.19
N VAL A 145 -0.33 -3.61 -13.95
CA VAL A 145 0.09 -5.02 -14.02
C VAL A 145 0.46 -5.42 -15.45
N ALA A 146 -0.07 -4.76 -16.48
CA ALA A 146 0.39 -4.96 -17.85
C ALA A 146 1.90 -4.66 -18.02
N GLY A 147 2.47 -3.81 -17.17
CA GLY A 147 3.89 -3.45 -17.15
C GLY A 147 4.75 -4.27 -16.19
N THR A 148 4.37 -4.28 -14.91
CA THR A 148 5.14 -4.92 -13.82
C THR A 148 4.21 -5.63 -12.84
N ASP A 149 4.61 -6.82 -12.41
CA ASP A 149 3.78 -7.71 -11.59
C ASP A 149 3.51 -7.18 -10.17
N ARG A 150 4.42 -6.36 -9.62
CA ARG A 150 4.33 -5.89 -8.23
C ARG A 150 3.11 -5.04 -7.89
N PHE A 151 2.44 -4.45 -8.88
CA PHE A 151 1.20 -3.71 -8.66
C PHE A 151 -0.01 -4.63 -8.46
N ALA A 152 0.13 -5.95 -8.62
CA ALA A 152 -0.97 -6.88 -8.44
C ALA A 152 -1.40 -7.01 -6.96
N GLY A 153 -2.68 -7.32 -6.78
CA GLY A 153 -3.29 -7.73 -5.52
C GLY A 153 -3.95 -6.62 -4.70
N TYR A 154 -3.84 -5.35 -5.12
CA TYR A 154 -4.50 -4.24 -4.42
C TYR A 154 -6.01 -4.28 -4.58
N GLN A 155 -6.52 -4.50 -5.80
CA GLN A 155 -7.94 -4.54 -6.12
C GLN A 155 -8.67 -5.61 -5.29
N GLN A 156 -8.10 -6.82 -5.21
CA GLN A 156 -8.72 -7.92 -4.49
C GLN A 156 -8.75 -7.63 -2.99
N ARG A 157 -7.61 -7.21 -2.42
CA ARG A 157 -7.51 -6.88 -0.98
C ARG A 157 -8.46 -5.74 -0.60
N PHE A 158 -8.59 -4.71 -1.44
CA PHE A 158 -9.48 -3.59 -1.18
C PHE A 158 -10.96 -3.98 -1.33
N ALA A 159 -11.33 -4.71 -2.39
CA ALA A 159 -12.69 -5.19 -2.59
C ALA A 159 -13.14 -6.13 -1.46
N ASP A 160 -12.26 -7.02 -0.99
CA ASP A 160 -12.52 -7.88 0.16
C ASP A 160 -12.77 -7.08 1.45
N ALA A 161 -11.97 -6.02 1.68
CA ALA A 161 -12.16 -5.12 2.81
C ALA A 161 -13.50 -4.37 2.76
N VAL A 162 -13.89 -3.87 1.58
CA VAL A 162 -15.19 -3.23 1.35
C VAL A 162 -16.31 -4.25 1.60
N GLY A 163 -16.21 -5.47 1.08
CA GLY A 163 -17.21 -6.52 1.32
C GLY A 163 -17.41 -6.86 2.79
N ARG A 164 -16.32 -6.94 3.56
CA ARG A 164 -16.35 -7.23 5.01
C ARG A 164 -16.91 -6.08 5.83
N SER A 165 -16.69 -4.83 5.39
CA SER A 165 -17.13 -3.63 6.12
C SER A 165 -18.65 -3.55 6.32
N SER A 166 -19.44 -4.15 5.43
CA SER A 166 -20.90 -4.25 5.55
C SER A 166 -21.36 -5.02 6.80
N THR A 167 -20.53 -5.93 7.31
CA THR A 167 -20.82 -6.74 8.51
C THR A 167 -19.97 -6.37 9.73
N ASP A 168 -18.74 -5.91 9.49
CA ASP A 168 -17.79 -5.48 10.52
C ASP A 168 -17.19 -4.15 10.07
N PRO A 169 -17.78 -3.01 10.47
CA PRO A 169 -17.34 -1.69 10.02
C PRO A 169 -15.88 -1.35 10.39
N GLY A 170 -15.27 -2.10 11.32
CA GLY A 170 -13.85 -1.96 11.62
C GLY A 170 -12.94 -2.17 10.39
N TRP A 171 -13.42 -2.88 9.35
CA TRP A 171 -12.70 -3.04 8.08
C TRP A 171 -12.57 -1.75 7.26
N ILE A 172 -13.20 -0.65 7.65
CA ILE A 172 -13.04 0.65 6.99
C ILE A 172 -11.69 1.27 7.34
N THR A 173 -11.33 1.31 8.62
CA THR A 173 -10.21 2.12 9.13
C THR A 173 -9.21 1.37 10.02
N ALA A 174 -9.40 0.07 10.28
CA ALA A 174 -8.48 -0.71 11.09
C ALA A 174 -7.03 -0.66 10.57
N THR A 175 -6.05 -0.56 11.47
CA THR A 175 -4.62 -0.44 11.10
C THR A 175 -3.85 -1.76 11.19
N ASP A 176 -4.44 -2.76 11.86
CA ASP A 176 -3.87 -4.09 12.14
C ASP A 176 -4.05 -5.09 11.00
N ARG A 177 -5.05 -4.88 10.13
CA ARG A 177 -5.41 -5.76 9.00
C ARG A 177 -5.42 -5.01 7.68
N ASP A 178 -5.74 -5.71 6.60
CA ASP A 178 -5.95 -5.14 5.27
C ASP A 178 -7.33 -4.48 5.18
N SER A 179 -7.52 -3.41 5.95
CA SER A 179 -8.71 -2.56 5.88
C SER A 179 -8.73 -1.72 4.60
N CYS A 180 -9.86 -1.08 4.31
CA CYS A 180 -10.00 -0.16 3.19
C CYS A 180 -8.93 0.94 3.26
N HIS A 181 -8.81 1.61 4.42
CA HIS A 181 -7.79 2.61 4.67
C HIS A 181 -6.36 2.08 4.41
N ARG A 182 -6.04 0.88 4.93
CA ARG A 182 -4.68 0.35 4.85
C ARG A 182 -4.29 -0.03 3.42
N VAL A 183 -5.15 -0.74 2.70
CA VAL A 183 -4.86 -1.14 1.31
C VAL A 183 -4.77 0.08 0.40
N TRP A 184 -5.67 1.05 0.57
CA TRP A 184 -5.66 2.30 -0.20
C TRP A 184 -4.39 3.12 0.05
N PHE A 185 -3.99 3.22 1.32
CA PHE A 185 -2.73 3.85 1.71
C PHE A 185 -1.53 3.18 1.04
N GLU A 186 -1.44 1.86 1.08
CA GLU A 186 -0.34 1.12 0.46
C GLU A 186 -0.25 1.34 -1.05
N PHE A 187 -1.39 1.41 -1.75
CA PHE A 187 -1.42 1.69 -3.20
C PHE A 187 -0.94 3.11 -3.50
N HIS A 188 -1.35 4.10 -2.71
CA HIS A 188 -0.88 5.48 -2.86
C HIS A 188 0.63 5.59 -2.62
N GLU A 189 1.13 5.01 -1.53
CA GLU A 189 2.56 5.01 -1.21
C GLU A 189 3.39 4.31 -2.29
N ASP A 190 2.83 3.29 -2.93
CA ASP A 190 3.44 2.64 -4.08
C ASP A 190 3.62 3.62 -5.26
N LEU A 191 2.54 4.29 -5.68
CA LEU A 191 2.60 5.27 -6.77
C LEU A 191 3.59 6.40 -6.47
N ILE A 192 3.56 6.95 -5.25
CA ILE A 192 4.48 8.00 -4.79
C ILE A 192 5.93 7.53 -4.88
N ALA A 193 6.25 6.37 -4.29
CA ALA A 193 7.62 5.85 -4.25
C ALA A 193 8.14 5.53 -5.66
N SER A 194 7.26 5.04 -6.54
CA SER A 194 7.58 4.74 -7.93
C SER A 194 7.92 5.98 -8.75
N LEU A 195 7.21 7.08 -8.48
CA LEU A 195 7.38 8.34 -9.19
C LEU A 195 8.42 9.27 -8.54
N GLY A 196 8.93 8.92 -7.35
CA GLY A 196 9.84 9.77 -6.57
C GLY A 196 9.18 11.08 -6.13
N LEU A 197 7.88 11.05 -5.86
CA LEU A 197 7.12 12.22 -5.43
C LEU A 197 7.34 12.48 -3.93
N ALA A 198 7.32 13.75 -3.55
CA ALA A 198 7.14 14.13 -2.16
C ALA A 198 5.66 14.03 -1.79
N ARG A 199 5.39 13.69 -0.53
CA ARG A 199 4.05 13.70 0.05
C ARG A 199 3.71 15.07 0.60
#